data_AF-K1XA03-F1
#
_entry.id   AF-K1XA03-F1
#
_cell.length_a   1.000
_cell.length_b   1.000
_cell.length_c   1.000
_cell.angle_alpha   90.00
_cell.angle_beta   90.00
_cell.angle_gamma   90.00
#
_symmetry.space_group_name_H-M   'P 1'
#
loop_
_entity.id
_entity.type
_entity.pdbx_description
1 polymer ?
#
loop_
_entity_poly.entity_id
_entity_poly.type
_entity_poly.pdbx_seq_one_letter_code
_entity_poly.pdbx_strand_id
1 'polypeptide(L)'
;MLDIFVDADACPVKQEVYRVANRYNLNVVLVANSWMYVPNETWLRLEVVSDGLDAADDWIVEHVQTRDIVITADIPLARRCL
;
A
#
# COMPACT_ATOMS: atom_id res chain seq x y z
N MET A 1 -12.96 3.62 7.33
CA MET A 1 -11.92 3.25 8.31
C MET A 1 -10.65 4.00 7.89
N LEU A 2 -9.61 4.10 8.72
CA LEU A 2 -8.35 4.72 8.31
C LEU A 2 -7.37 3.60 7.97
N ASP A 3 -7.08 3.42 6.69
CA ASP A 3 -6.18 2.36 6.23
C ASP A 3 -4.93 2.94 5.54
N ILE A 4 -3.85 2.16 5.52
CA ILE A 4 -2.58 2.53 4.87
C ILE A 4 -2.41 1.67 3.61
N PHE A 5 -2.28 2.33 2.47
CA PHE A 5 -1.95 1.71 1.19
C PHE A 5 -0.48 1.95 0.89
N VAL A 6 0.26 0.90 0.55
CA VAL A 6 1.69 0.98 0.21
C VAL A 6 1.87 0.48 -1.21
N ASP A 7 2.35 1.34 -2.10
CA ASP A 7 2.96 0.92 -3.36
C ASP A 7 4.24 0.14 -3.03
N ALA A 8 4.23 -1.17 -3.25
CA ALA A 8 5.24 -2.08 -2.69
C ALA A 8 6.34 -2.50 -3.68
N ASP A 9 6.27 -2.11 -4.95
CA ASP A 9 7.15 -2.58 -6.03
C ASP A 9 8.60 -2.08 -5.94
N ALA A 10 8.87 -1.11 -5.05
CA ALA A 10 10.22 -0.76 -4.63
C ALA A 10 10.28 -0.08 -3.25
N CYS A 11 9.25 -0.22 -2.41
CA CYS A 11 9.16 0.57 -1.18
C CYS A 11 10.29 0.26 -0.17
N PRO A 12 11.18 1.23 0.12
CA PRO A 12 12.32 1.02 1.01
C PRO A 12 11.94 1.04 2.49
N VAL A 13 10.72 1.48 2.82
CA VAL A 13 10.28 1.77 4.20
C VAL A 13 9.19 0.83 4.74
N LYS A 14 9.02 -0.36 4.14
CA LYS A 14 7.97 -1.32 4.57
C LYS A 14 8.05 -1.66 6.06
N GLN A 15 9.26 -1.83 6.61
CA GLN A 15 9.44 -2.16 8.02
C GLN A 15 9.02 -1.02 8.96
N GLU A 16 9.29 0.22 8.57
CA GLU A 16 8.83 1.42 9.26
C GLU A 16 7.30 1.49 9.24
N VAL A 17 6.67 1.20 8.10
CA VAL A 17 5.20 1.15 7.98
C VAL A 17 4.64 0.12 8.94
N TYR A 18 5.16 -1.10 8.95
CA TYR A 18 4.67 -2.18 9.82
C TYR A 18 4.76 -1.79 11.30
N ARG A 19 5.90 -1.22 11.71
CA ARG A 19 6.13 -0.80 13.09
C ARG A 19 5.17 0.33 13.53
N VAL A 20 4.91 1.28 12.64
CA VAL A 20 4.04 2.42 12.93
C VAL A 20 2.56 2.00 12.90
N ALA A 21 2.14 1.25 11.87
CA ALA A 21 0.77 0.77 11.73
C ALA A 21 0.34 -0.08 12.93
N ASN A 22 1.18 -1.04 13.35
CA ASN A 22 0.92 -1.87 14.52
C ASN A 22 0.75 -1.04 15.81
N ARG A 23 1.57 0.01 16.00
CA ARG A 23 1.46 0.91 17.16
C ARG A 23 0.10 1.62 17.23
N TYR A 24 -0.46 1.96 16.07
CA TYR A 24 -1.73 2.70 15.97
C TYR A 24 -2.92 1.81 15.63
N ASN A 25 -2.73 0.49 15.58
CA ASN A 25 -3.76 -0.50 15.24
C ASN A 25 -4.47 -0.16 13.91
N LEU A 26 -3.69 0.21 12.89
CA LEU A 26 -4.14 0.52 11.54
C LEU A 26 -3.91 -0.68 10.62
N ASN A 27 -4.81 -0.89 9.66
CA ASN A 27 -4.60 -1.90 8.63
C ASN A 27 -3.67 -1.37 7.55
N VAL A 28 -2.92 -2.29 6.95
CA VAL A 28 -1.99 -2.01 5.87
C VAL A 28 -2.28 -2.96 4.71
N VAL A 29 -2.44 -2.38 3.52
CA VAL A 29 -2.50 -3.11 2.25
C VAL A 29 -1.24 -2.77 1.47
N LEU A 30 -0.37 -3.76 1.27
CA LEU A 30 0.72 -3.66 0.30
C LEU A 30 0.17 -4.03 -1.07
N VAL A 31 0.38 -3.18 -2.07
CA VAL A 31 -0.05 -3.43 -3.44
C VAL A 31 1.19 -3.58 -4.29
N ALA A 32 1.32 -4.71 -4.98
CA ALA A 32 2.50 -5.04 -5.78
C ALA A 32 2.12 -5.75 -7.08
N ASN A 33 2.91 -5.53 -8.13
CA ASN A 33 2.77 -6.26 -9.40
C ASN A 33 3.27 -7.72 -9.30
N SER A 34 3.97 -8.06 -8.22
CA SER A 34 4.50 -9.41 -8.00
C SER A 34 4.39 -9.85 -6.55
N TRP A 35 4.33 -11.16 -6.34
CA TRP A 35 4.29 -11.72 -5.00
C TRP A 35 5.58 -11.40 -4.23
N MET A 36 5.43 -11.09 -2.95
CA MET A 36 6.54 -10.93 -2.02
C MET A 36 6.19 -11.46 -0.64
N TYR A 37 7.22 -11.80 0.13
CA TYR A 37 7.00 -12.20 1.51
C TYR A 37 6.49 -11.02 2.35
N VAL A 38 5.42 -11.27 3.10
CA VAL A 38 4.86 -10.36 4.11
C VAL A 38 4.63 -11.12 5.42
N PRO A 39 4.84 -10.48 6.59
CA PRO A 39 4.47 -11.08 7.87
C PRO A 39 3.01 -11.55 7.88
N ASN A 40 2.75 -12.70 8.50
CA ASN A 40 1.41 -13.26 8.62
C ASN A 40 0.67 -12.63 9.81
N GLU A 41 0.12 -11.44 9.61
CA GLU A 41 -0.58 -10.65 10.61
C GLU A 41 -1.99 -10.30 10.11
N THR A 42 -2.98 -10.24 10.99
CA THR A 42 -4.38 -9.98 10.58
C THR A 42 -4.64 -8.56 10.08
N TRP A 43 -3.79 -7.61 10.45
CA TRP A 43 -3.85 -6.20 10.05
C TRP A 43 -2.99 -5.90 8.81
N LEU A 44 -2.28 -6.90 8.27
CA LEU A 44 -1.39 -6.76 7.14
C LEU A 44 -1.81 -7.68 6.00
N ARG A 45 -2.02 -7.12 4.81
CA ARG A 45 -2.36 -7.90 3.62
C ARG A 45 -1.49 -7.49 2.43
N LEU A 46 -1.11 -8.47 1.62
CA LEU A 46 -0.57 -8.26 0.28
C LEU A 46 -1.69 -8.42 -0.75
N GLU A 47 -1.87 -7.40 -1.58
CA GLU A 47 -2.64 -7.43 -2.82
C GLU A 47 -1.64 -7.55 -3.98
N VAL A 48 -1.79 -8.61 -4.79
CA VAL A 48 -0.98 -8.80 -5.99
C VAL A 48 -1.86 -8.51 -7.19
N VAL A 49 -1.52 -7.46 -7.94
CA VAL A 49 -2.28 -7.01 -9.11
C VAL A 49 -1.71 -7.62 -10.40
N SER A 50 -2.45 -7.51 -11.50
CA SER A 50 -1.99 -8.00 -12.80
C SER A 50 -0.77 -7.24 -13.30
N ASP A 51 0.05 -7.87 -14.14
CA ASP A 51 1.33 -7.36 -14.69
C ASP A 51 1.16 -6.25 -15.75
N GLY A 52 0.11 -5.45 -15.62
CA GLY A 52 -0.12 -4.26 -16.43
C GLY A 52 0.77 -3.11 -15.96
N LEU A 53 1.23 -2.28 -16.90
CA LEU A 53 1.77 -0.97 -16.54
C LEU A 53 0.75 -0.23 -15.67
N ASP A 54 1.21 0.34 -14.57
CA ASP A 54 0.43 1.12 -13.61
C ASP A 54 -0.70 0.36 -12.88
N ALA A 55 -0.73 -0.97 -12.91
CA ALA A 55 -1.79 -1.75 -12.28
C ALA A 55 -1.89 -1.52 -10.76
N ALA A 56 -0.76 -1.37 -10.07
CA ALA A 56 -0.73 -1.08 -8.65
C ALA A 56 -1.31 0.31 -8.33
N ASP A 57 -0.93 1.31 -9.13
CA ASP A 57 -1.43 2.68 -9.03
C ASP A 57 -2.94 2.75 -9.22
N ASP A 58 -3.44 2.10 -10.28
CA ASP A 58 -4.87 2.04 -10.59
C ASP A 58 -5.65 1.39 -9.45
N TRP A 59 -5.15 0.27 -8.94
CA TRP A 59 -5.78 -0.41 -7.83
C TRP A 59 -5.80 0.45 -6.57
N ILE A 60 -4.69 1.11 -6.20
CA ILE A 60 -4.64 2.01 -5.03
C ILE A 60 -5.67 3.13 -5.19
N VAL A 61 -5.72 3.77 -6.36
CA VAL A 61 -6.63 4.91 -6.62
C VAL A 61 -8.09 4.49 -6.58
N GLU A 62 -8.43 3.28 -7.02
CA GLU A 62 -9.79 2.75 -6.97
C GLU A 62 -10.25 2.41 -5.54
N HIS A 63 -9.33 2.06 -4.64
CA HIS A 63 -9.66 1.56 -3.30
C HIS A 63 -9.47 2.60 -2.18
N VAL A 64 -8.58 3.57 -2.37
CA VAL A 64 -8.31 4.62 -1.38
C VAL A 64 -9.55 5.49 -1.15
N GLN A 65 -9.84 5.82 0.11
CA GLN A 65 -10.94 6.68 0.51
C GLN A 65 -10.44 7.94 1.21
N THR A 66 -11.37 8.87 1.46
CA THR A 66 -11.05 10.08 2.23
C THR A 66 -10.47 9.71 3.60
N ARG A 67 -9.32 10.32 3.91
CA ARG A 67 -8.50 10.17 5.13
C ARG A 67 -7.51 9.02 5.11
N ASP A 68 -7.57 8.09 4.16
CA ASP A 68 -6.56 7.03 4.05
C ASP A 68 -5.17 7.59 3.75
N ILE A 69 -4.16 6.77 4.03
CA ILE A 69 -2.76 7.16 3.87
C ILE A 69 -2.17 6.34 2.72
N VAL A 70 -1.66 7.01 1.69
CA VAL A 70 -0.93 6.37 0.60
C VAL A 70 0.57 6.61 0.78
N ILE A 71 1.34 5.53 0.77
CA ILE A 71 2.80 5.55 0.85
C ILE A 71 3.33 5.13 -0.51
N THR A 72 3.88 6.11 -1.23
CA THR A 72 4.50 5.92 -2.54
C THR A 72 5.64 6.90 -2.75
N ALA A 73 6.62 6.51 -3.56
CA ALA A 73 7.64 7.42 -4.11
C ALA A 73 7.26 7.92 -5.52
N ASP A 74 6.18 7.38 -6.11
CA ASP A 74 5.67 7.74 -7.42
C ASP A 74 4.87 9.05 -7.33
N ILE A 75 5.40 10.08 -8.00
CA ILE A 75 4.79 11.42 -8.02
C ILE A 75 3.45 11.42 -8.81
N PRO A 76 3.37 10.81 -10.02
CA PRO A 76 2.09 10.55 -10.67
C PRO A 76 1.02 9.89 -9.79
N LEU A 77 1.33 8.81 -9.06
CA LEU A 77 0.38 8.18 -8.14
C LEU A 77 -0.03 9.13 -7.02
N ALA A 78 0.95 9.78 -6.37
CA ALA A 78 0.67 10.73 -5.29
C ALA A 78 -0.29 11.85 -5.74
N ARG A 79 -0.14 12.34 -6.98
CA ARG A 79 -1.05 13.34 -7.57
C ARG A 79 -2.49 12.81 -7.72
N ARG A 80 -2.68 11.53 -7.97
CA ARG A 80 -4.02 10.91 -8.14
C ARG A 80 -4.74 10.71 -6.80
N CYS A 81 -4.02 10.76 -5.68
CA CYS A 81 -4.55 10.51 -4.34
C CYS A 81 -4.81 11.80 -3.51
N LEU A 82 -4.54 12.99 -4.06
CA LEU A 82 -4.70 14.30 -3.41
C LEU A 82 -5.83 15.11 -4.05
#